data_AF-A0A376Y4R2-F1
#
_entry.id   AF-A0A376Y4R2-F1
#
_cell.length_a   1.000
_cell.length_b   1.000
_cell.length_c   1.000
_cell.angle_alpha   90.00
_cell.angle_beta   90.00
_cell.angle_gamma   90.00
#
_symmetry.space_group_name_H-M   'P 1'
#
loop_
_entity.id
_entity.type
_entity.pdbx_description
1 polymer ?
#
loop_
_entity_poly.entity_id
_entity_poly.type
_entity_poly.pdbx_seq_one_letter_code
_entity_poly.pdbx_strand_id
1 'polypeptide(L)'
;MTPVATTIISMVLFAFSTWVSTNGAKMLGPITSVTSTLMLLLTLSYILLAGTALVGGVQPADAITVDAMIPNFNWAFLGVTTWIFMAAGGAESVAVYVNDVKGGSKSFVKVIILAGIFIGVLYSVSSVLINVFVSSKELKFTGGSVQVFHGMAAYFGLPEALMNRFVGLVSFTAMFGSLLMWTATPVKIFFSEIPEGIFGKKTVELNENGVPARAAWIQFLIVIPLMIIPMLGSNTVQDLMNTIINMTAAASMLPPLFIMLAYLNLRAKLDHLPRDFRMGSRRTGIIVVSMLIAIFAVGFVASTFPTGANILTIIFYNVGGIVIFLGFAWWKYSKYIKGLTAEERHIEATPASNVD
;
A
#
# COMPACT_ATOMS: atom_id res chain seq x y z
N MET A 1 20.36 -3.88 14.74
CA MET A 1 19.98 -5.26 14.35
C MET A 1 20.60 -5.59 13.02
N THR A 2 20.91 -6.86 12.76
CA THR A 2 21.41 -7.33 11.45
C THR A 2 20.23 -7.59 10.49
N PRO A 3 20.46 -7.62 9.16
CA PRO A 3 19.44 -8.05 8.19
C PRO A 3 18.85 -9.43 8.52
N VAL A 4 19.70 -10.35 8.98
CA VAL A 4 19.31 -11.71 9.38
C VAL A 4 18.33 -11.70 10.54
N ALA A 5 18.67 -11.02 11.64
CA ALA A 5 17.79 -10.93 12.80
C ALA A 5 16.45 -10.27 12.45
N THR A 6 16.48 -9.21 11.64
CA THR A 6 15.27 -8.49 11.20
C THR A 6 14.35 -9.40 10.37
N THR A 7 14.93 -10.19 9.47
CA THR A 7 14.18 -11.10 8.59
C THR A 7 13.54 -12.23 9.39
N ILE A 8 14.28 -12.85 10.30
CA ILE A 8 13.77 -13.93 11.16
C ILE A 8 12.62 -13.43 12.03
N ILE A 9 12.79 -12.28 12.70
CA ILE A 9 11.74 -11.69 13.54
C ILE A 9 10.50 -11.36 12.71
N SER A 10 10.67 -10.78 11.52
CA SER A 10 9.56 -10.45 10.61
C SER A 10 8.80 -11.72 10.17
N MET A 11 9.51 -12.81 9.85
CA MET A 11 8.87 -14.08 9.51
C MET A 11 8.09 -14.67 10.68
N VAL A 12 8.64 -14.62 11.90
CA VAL A 12 7.93 -15.08 13.11
C VAL A 12 6.68 -14.24 13.37
N LEU A 13 6.79 -12.92 13.27
CA LEU A 13 5.65 -12.01 13.43
C LEU A 13 4.59 -12.24 12.36
N PHE A 14 4.98 -12.54 11.13
CA PHE A 14 4.02 -12.81 10.06
C PHE A 14 3.35 -14.19 10.20
N ALA A 15 4.08 -15.21 10.65
CA ALA A 15 3.51 -16.51 10.99
C ALA A 15 2.47 -16.36 12.11
N PHE A 16 2.82 -15.61 13.16
CA PHE A 16 1.91 -15.30 14.26
C PHE A 16 0.70 -14.50 13.78
N SER A 17 0.90 -13.48 12.94
CA SER A 17 -0.17 -12.70 12.32
C SER A 17 -1.12 -13.57 11.50
N THR A 18 -0.59 -14.53 10.74
CA THR A 18 -1.36 -15.48 9.94
C THR A 18 -2.21 -16.36 10.84
N TRP A 19 -1.60 -16.92 11.88
CA TRP A 19 -2.32 -17.70 12.88
C TRP A 19 -3.45 -16.89 13.53
N VAL A 20 -3.18 -15.70 14.06
CA VAL A 20 -4.22 -14.84 14.67
C VAL A 20 -5.33 -14.53 13.67
N SER A 21 -4.98 -14.12 12.46
CA SER A 21 -5.96 -13.70 11.44
C SER A 21 -6.85 -14.86 10.97
N THR A 22 -6.35 -16.10 10.98
CA THR A 22 -7.16 -17.29 10.67
C THR A 22 -8.06 -17.74 11.82
N ASN A 23 -7.75 -17.38 13.08
CA ASN A 23 -8.55 -17.74 14.26
C ASN A 23 -9.71 -16.77 14.57
N GLY A 24 -9.96 -15.79 13.70
CA GLY A 24 -11.19 -15.00 13.69
C GLY A 24 -11.00 -13.50 13.93
N ALA A 25 -11.70 -12.71 13.14
CA ALA A 25 -11.56 -11.25 13.05
C ALA A 25 -12.14 -10.47 14.25
N LYS A 26 -12.78 -11.14 15.23
CA LYS A 26 -13.41 -10.46 16.38
C LYS A 26 -12.42 -9.64 17.21
N MET A 27 -11.15 -10.07 17.27
CA MET A 27 -10.10 -9.32 17.97
C MET A 27 -9.45 -8.23 17.10
N LEU A 28 -9.60 -8.29 15.77
CA LEU A 28 -8.92 -7.38 14.85
C LEU A 28 -9.53 -5.97 14.85
N GLY A 29 -10.86 -5.87 14.80
CA GLY A 29 -11.57 -4.58 14.72
C GLY A 29 -11.20 -3.60 15.84
N PRO A 30 -11.31 -3.99 17.13
CA PRO A 30 -10.95 -3.11 18.25
C PRO A 30 -9.46 -2.74 18.27
N ILE A 31 -8.56 -3.70 17.99
CA ILE A 31 -7.11 -3.45 17.96
C ILE A 31 -6.79 -2.41 16.88
N THR A 32 -7.30 -2.60 15.67
CA THR A 32 -7.10 -1.65 14.57
C THR A 32 -7.67 -0.28 14.91
N SER A 33 -8.88 -0.20 15.47
CA SER A 33 -9.52 1.08 15.82
C SER A 33 -8.73 1.88 16.86
N VAL A 34 -8.34 1.26 17.98
CA VAL A 34 -7.53 1.92 19.03
C VAL A 34 -6.23 2.40 18.42
N THR A 35 -5.60 1.56 17.62
CA THR A 35 -4.25 1.84 17.18
C THR A 35 -4.18 2.88 16.05
N SER A 36 -5.12 2.85 15.12
CA SER A 36 -5.28 3.91 14.11
C SER A 36 -5.60 5.26 14.76
N THR A 37 -6.41 5.26 15.82
CA THR A 37 -6.72 6.48 16.59
C THR A 37 -5.46 7.02 17.27
N LEU A 38 -4.67 6.16 17.93
CA LEU A 38 -3.41 6.57 18.56
C LEU A 38 -2.38 7.08 17.54
N MET A 39 -2.26 6.45 16.37
CA MET A 39 -1.42 6.95 15.27
C MET A 39 -1.86 8.34 14.82
N LEU A 40 -3.16 8.53 14.59
CA LEU A 40 -3.68 9.84 14.17
C LEU A 40 -3.41 10.90 15.23
N LEU A 41 -3.61 10.57 16.51
CA LEU A 41 -3.29 11.46 17.62
C LEU A 41 -1.80 11.81 17.67
N LEU A 42 -0.90 10.83 17.47
CA LEU A 42 0.53 11.10 17.35
C LEU A 42 0.80 12.06 16.19
N THR A 43 0.31 11.77 14.98
CA THR A 43 0.51 12.63 13.81
C THR A 43 0.01 14.05 14.06
N LEU A 44 -1.21 14.22 14.58
CA LEU A 44 -1.77 15.53 14.89
C LEU A 44 -0.98 16.25 15.98
N SER A 45 -0.58 15.54 17.04
CA SER A 45 0.23 16.12 18.12
C SER A 45 1.58 16.60 17.62
N TYR A 46 2.23 15.84 16.73
CA TYR A 46 3.49 16.24 16.14
C TYR A 46 3.32 17.48 15.26
N ILE A 47 2.30 17.51 14.40
CA ILE A 47 2.00 18.69 13.56
C ILE A 47 1.80 19.94 14.43
N LEU A 48 1.01 19.83 15.49
CA LEU A 48 0.75 20.95 16.40
C LEU A 48 2.03 21.40 17.11
N LEU A 49 2.77 20.48 17.72
CA LEU A 49 3.97 20.82 18.50
C LEU A 49 5.10 21.35 17.62
N ALA A 50 5.40 20.71 16.50
CA ALA A 50 6.38 21.20 15.53
C ALA A 50 5.97 22.57 14.95
N GLY A 51 4.69 22.75 14.64
CA GLY A 51 4.14 24.04 14.20
C GLY A 51 4.29 25.13 15.25
N THR A 52 4.00 24.84 16.53
CA THR A 52 4.20 25.80 17.62
C THR A 52 5.66 26.16 17.83
N ALA A 53 6.59 25.20 17.69
CA ALA A 53 8.02 25.45 17.79
C ALA A 53 8.51 26.39 16.67
N LEU A 54 8.02 26.21 15.44
CA LEU A 54 8.31 27.10 14.30
C LEU A 54 7.81 28.52 14.55
N VAL A 55 6.56 28.67 15.01
CA VAL A 55 6.01 29.98 15.38
C VAL A 55 6.78 30.60 16.56
N GLY A 56 7.30 29.77 17.47
CA GLY A 56 8.18 30.15 18.57
C GLY A 56 9.61 30.51 18.16
N GLY A 57 9.94 30.42 16.86
CA GLY A 57 11.24 30.86 16.32
C GLY A 57 12.31 29.78 16.24
N VAL A 58 11.97 28.49 16.43
CA VAL A 58 12.94 27.40 16.19
C VAL A 58 13.40 27.45 14.73
N GLN A 59 14.72 27.35 14.53
CA GLN A 59 15.25 27.17 13.19
C GLN A 59 15.14 25.68 12.83
N PRO A 60 14.43 25.32 11.74
CA PRO A 60 14.27 23.93 11.37
C PRO A 60 15.62 23.34 10.94
N ALA A 61 15.84 22.05 11.22
CA ALA A 61 17.08 21.35 10.90
C ALA A 61 17.38 21.34 9.40
N ASP A 62 16.34 21.27 8.56
CA ASP A 62 16.42 21.59 7.14
C ASP A 62 15.58 22.82 6.80
N ALA A 63 16.03 23.62 5.83
CA ALA A 63 15.36 24.86 5.46
C ALA A 63 13.93 24.61 4.93
N ILE A 64 12.95 25.29 5.52
CA ILE A 64 11.56 25.32 5.05
C ILE A 64 11.39 26.59 4.20
N THR A 65 11.85 26.54 2.95
CA THR A 65 11.72 27.63 1.97
C THR A 65 11.15 27.11 0.66
N VAL A 66 10.62 28.01 -0.18
CA VAL A 66 10.13 27.64 -1.52
C VAL A 66 11.24 26.95 -2.32
N ASP A 67 12.46 27.50 -2.30
CA ASP A 67 13.60 26.93 -3.02
C ASP A 67 13.95 25.50 -2.55
N ALA A 68 13.88 25.24 -1.24
CA ALA A 68 14.11 23.91 -0.68
C ALA A 68 13.00 22.90 -1.02
N MET A 69 11.79 23.39 -1.32
CA MET A 69 10.63 22.57 -1.70
C MET A 69 10.52 22.33 -3.22
N ILE A 70 11.29 23.03 -4.06
CA ILE A 70 11.30 22.78 -5.50
C ILE A 70 11.93 21.41 -5.75
N PRO A 71 11.18 20.45 -6.33
CA PRO A 71 11.72 19.12 -6.58
C PRO A 71 12.76 19.17 -7.71
N ASN A 72 13.82 18.37 -7.57
CA ASN A 72 14.72 18.09 -8.67
C ASN A 72 14.11 16.99 -9.54
N PHE A 73 13.55 17.37 -10.70
CA PHE A 73 12.92 16.44 -11.65
C PHE A 73 13.95 15.52 -12.32
N ASN A 74 14.36 14.49 -11.59
CA ASN A 74 15.27 13.45 -12.04
C ASN A 74 14.66 12.06 -11.84
N TRP A 75 15.38 11.03 -12.26
CA TRP A 75 14.91 9.65 -12.17
C TRP A 75 14.66 9.19 -10.72
N ALA A 76 15.47 9.65 -9.78
CA ALA A 76 15.29 9.35 -8.36
C ALA A 76 13.99 9.98 -7.81
N PHE A 77 13.65 11.20 -8.21
CA PHE A 77 12.39 11.86 -7.85
C PHE A 77 11.17 11.10 -8.35
N LEU A 78 11.21 10.59 -9.60
CA LEU A 78 10.15 9.75 -10.14
C LEU A 78 10.00 8.44 -9.35
N GLY A 79 11.11 7.85 -8.91
CA GLY A 79 11.12 6.69 -8.02
C GLY A 79 10.51 6.99 -6.64
N VAL A 80 10.89 8.08 -5.98
CA VAL A 80 10.31 8.46 -4.68
C VAL A 80 8.81 8.76 -4.79
N THR A 81 8.36 9.32 -5.92
CA THR A 81 6.94 9.58 -6.16
C THR A 81 6.11 8.29 -6.13
N THR A 82 6.67 7.15 -6.53
CA THR A 82 5.93 5.87 -6.46
C THR A 82 5.72 5.38 -5.04
N TRP A 83 6.62 5.72 -4.12
CA TRP A 83 6.44 5.40 -2.70
C TRP A 83 5.26 6.19 -2.12
N ILE A 84 5.06 7.43 -2.59
CA ILE A 84 3.90 8.25 -2.21
C ILE A 84 2.62 7.61 -2.75
N PHE A 85 2.60 7.15 -4.00
CA PHE A 85 1.45 6.45 -4.57
C PHE A 85 1.17 5.12 -3.86
N MET A 86 2.21 4.36 -3.50
CA MET A 86 2.08 3.16 -2.69
C MET A 86 1.48 3.47 -1.32
N ALA A 87 1.94 4.53 -0.65
CA ALA A 87 1.42 4.94 0.65
C ALA A 87 -0.06 5.38 0.60
N ALA A 88 -0.50 5.98 -0.51
CA ALA A 88 -1.89 6.37 -0.75
C ALA A 88 -2.75 5.26 -1.37
N GLY A 89 -2.15 4.13 -1.74
CA GLY A 89 -2.82 2.99 -2.38
C GLY A 89 -3.73 2.20 -1.43
N GLY A 90 -4.61 1.37 -1.99
CA GLY A 90 -5.53 0.52 -1.23
C GLY A 90 -6.99 1.02 -1.21
N ALA A 91 -7.25 2.22 -1.73
CA ALA A 91 -8.63 2.72 -1.89
C ALA A 91 -9.48 1.81 -2.79
N GLU A 92 -8.86 1.14 -3.76
CA GLU A 92 -9.48 0.14 -4.63
C GLU A 92 -10.04 -1.05 -3.85
N SER A 93 -9.43 -1.43 -2.72
CA SER A 93 -9.92 -2.50 -1.85
C SER A 93 -11.17 -2.11 -1.06
N VAL A 94 -11.43 -0.80 -0.91
CA VAL A 94 -12.63 -0.29 -0.24
C VAL A 94 -13.79 -0.14 -1.22
N ALA A 95 -13.50 -0.04 -2.53
CA ALA A 95 -14.49 0.08 -3.60
C ALA A 95 -15.45 -1.10 -3.68
N VAL A 96 -15.03 -2.29 -3.24
CA VAL A 96 -15.90 -3.49 -3.19
C VAL A 96 -17.08 -3.31 -2.24
N TYR A 97 -16.97 -2.43 -1.24
CA TYR A 97 -18.02 -2.15 -0.26
C TYR A 97 -18.93 -0.98 -0.66
N VAL A 98 -18.86 -0.50 -1.92
CA VAL A 98 -19.67 0.64 -2.38
C VAL A 98 -21.18 0.42 -2.18
N ASN A 99 -21.63 -0.83 -2.32
CA ASN A 99 -23.03 -1.22 -2.15
C ASN A 99 -23.46 -1.27 -0.68
N ASP A 100 -22.50 -1.42 0.24
CA ASP A 100 -22.76 -1.49 1.69
C ASP A 100 -22.77 -0.09 2.34
N VAL A 101 -22.43 0.96 1.58
CA VAL A 101 -22.40 2.34 2.09
C VAL A 101 -23.79 2.97 2.03
N LYS A 102 -24.25 3.44 3.19
CA LYS A 102 -25.50 4.20 3.31
C LYS A 102 -25.49 5.41 2.36
N GLY A 103 -26.47 5.46 1.45
CA GLY A 103 -26.54 6.49 0.41
C GLY A 103 -25.78 6.17 -0.87
N GLY A 104 -25.34 4.91 -1.05
CA GLY A 104 -24.83 4.32 -2.28
C GLY A 104 -23.58 4.98 -2.86
N SER A 105 -23.40 4.82 -4.17
CA SER A 105 -22.23 5.30 -4.93
C SER A 105 -21.93 6.79 -4.75
N LYS A 106 -22.95 7.65 -4.70
CA LYS A 106 -22.77 9.09 -4.51
C LYS A 106 -22.14 9.44 -3.15
N SER A 107 -22.58 8.77 -2.10
CA SER A 107 -22.06 8.99 -0.74
C SER A 107 -20.66 8.41 -0.62
N PHE A 108 -20.44 7.22 -1.18
CA PHE A 108 -19.14 6.57 -1.27
C PHE A 108 -18.09 7.47 -1.94
N VAL A 109 -18.38 8.01 -3.13
CA VAL A 109 -17.47 8.90 -3.86
C VAL A 109 -17.14 10.17 -3.07
N LYS A 110 -18.13 10.80 -2.44
CA LYS A 110 -17.90 11.99 -1.60
C LYS A 110 -16.96 11.68 -0.44
N VAL A 111 -17.18 10.56 0.25
CA VAL A 111 -16.34 10.13 1.39
C VAL A 111 -14.91 9.85 0.93
N ILE A 112 -14.73 9.12 -0.18
CA ILE A 112 -13.39 8.84 -0.72
C ILE A 112 -12.65 10.12 -1.10
N ILE A 113 -13.31 11.07 -1.77
CA ILE A 113 -12.67 12.33 -2.16
C ILE A 113 -12.26 13.13 -0.91
N LEU A 114 -13.15 13.25 0.07
CA LEU A 114 -12.86 13.98 1.31
C LEU A 114 -11.72 13.32 2.10
N ALA A 115 -11.73 12.00 2.21
CA ALA A 115 -10.68 11.23 2.85
C ALA A 115 -9.34 11.41 2.14
N GLY A 116 -9.32 11.34 0.80
CA GLY A 116 -8.13 11.56 -0.02
C GLY A 116 -7.53 12.95 0.17
N ILE A 117 -8.36 14.00 0.17
CA ILE A 117 -7.91 15.38 0.43
C ILE A 117 -7.36 15.50 1.85
N PHE A 118 -8.07 14.97 2.84
CA PHE A 118 -7.65 15.03 4.25
C PHE A 118 -6.30 14.34 4.48
N ILE A 119 -6.14 13.11 3.97
CA ILE A 119 -4.88 12.35 4.08
C ILE A 119 -3.76 13.05 3.30
N GLY A 120 -4.05 13.58 2.10
CA GLY A 120 -3.09 14.33 1.31
C GLY A 120 -2.55 15.56 2.06
N VAL A 121 -3.43 16.36 2.67
CA VAL A 121 -3.03 17.51 3.50
C VAL A 121 -2.19 17.06 4.69
N LEU A 122 -2.61 16.00 5.39
CA LEU A 122 -1.84 15.47 6.52
C LEU A 122 -0.45 15.02 6.11
N TYR A 123 -0.31 14.30 4.99
CA TYR A 123 0.99 13.85 4.48
C TYR A 123 1.87 15.03 4.07
N SER A 124 1.33 16.01 3.33
CA SER A 124 2.09 17.19 2.92
C SER A 124 2.58 18.00 4.12
N VAL A 125 1.70 18.32 5.08
CA VAL A 125 2.06 19.09 6.28
C VAL A 125 3.05 18.31 7.14
N SER A 126 2.80 17.02 7.39
CA SER A 126 3.71 16.19 8.18
C SER A 126 5.09 16.08 7.53
N SER A 127 5.15 15.93 6.20
CA SER A 127 6.42 15.81 5.47
C SER A 127 7.26 17.09 5.54
N VAL A 128 6.64 18.27 5.60
CA VAL A 128 7.36 19.54 5.80
C VAL A 128 7.87 19.63 7.25
N LEU A 129 7.04 19.22 8.21
CA LEU A 129 7.37 19.36 9.64
C LEU A 129 8.33 18.28 10.16
N ILE A 130 8.52 17.18 9.43
CA ILE A 130 9.37 16.06 9.88
C ILE A 130 10.83 16.50 10.09
N ASN A 131 11.28 17.49 9.32
CA ASN A 131 12.66 18.00 9.37
C ASN A 131 12.84 19.22 10.29
N VAL A 132 11.86 19.52 11.15
CA VAL A 132 11.97 20.65 12.09
C VAL A 132 13.05 20.37 13.12
N PHE A 133 13.09 19.16 13.70
CA PHE A 133 14.02 18.82 14.77
C PHE A 133 15.15 17.87 14.35
N VAL A 134 15.02 17.19 13.20
CA VAL A 134 15.97 16.18 12.72
C VAL A 134 16.27 16.45 11.25
N SER A 135 17.54 16.41 10.85
CA SER A 135 17.87 16.60 9.43
C SER A 135 17.49 15.37 8.60
N SER A 136 16.99 15.61 7.40
CA SER A 136 16.71 14.59 6.38
C SER A 136 17.89 13.66 6.09
N LYS A 137 19.13 14.11 6.29
CA LYS A 137 20.34 13.29 6.10
C LYS A 137 20.52 12.22 7.18
N GLU A 138 19.91 12.40 8.35
CA GLU A 138 20.04 11.51 9.51
C GLU A 138 18.84 10.57 9.69
N LEU A 139 17.76 10.83 8.96
CA LEU A 139 16.54 10.01 8.98
C LEU A 139 16.81 8.62 8.40
N LYS A 140 16.43 7.60 9.17
CA LYS A 140 16.54 6.18 8.78
C LYS A 140 15.15 5.57 8.71
N PHE A 141 14.92 4.66 7.77
CA PHE A 141 13.61 3.97 7.65
C PHE A 141 13.31 3.13 8.89
N THR A 142 14.35 2.63 9.54
CA THR A 142 14.26 1.83 10.77
C THR A 142 13.94 2.66 12.02
N GLY A 143 14.31 3.94 12.01
CA GLY A 143 14.09 4.85 13.13
C GLY A 143 12.76 5.62 13.01
N GLY A 144 12.35 5.97 11.78
CA GLY A 144 11.01 6.43 11.43
C GLY A 144 10.45 7.51 12.37
N SER A 145 9.23 7.27 12.85
CA SER A 145 8.53 8.15 13.80
C SER A 145 9.26 8.35 15.13
N VAL A 146 9.98 7.35 15.61
CA VAL A 146 10.68 7.44 16.90
C VAL A 146 11.80 8.48 16.85
N GLN A 147 12.57 8.54 15.77
CA GLN A 147 13.63 9.56 15.61
C GLN A 147 13.06 10.98 15.60
N VAL A 148 11.93 11.17 14.94
CA VAL A 148 11.30 12.48 14.79
C VAL A 148 10.75 12.99 16.12
N PHE A 149 10.07 12.12 16.87
CA PHE A 149 9.57 12.47 18.21
C PHE A 149 10.68 12.60 19.26
N HIS A 150 11.82 11.92 19.06
CA HIS A 150 13.00 12.12 19.89
C HIS A 150 13.52 13.55 19.79
N GLY A 151 13.70 14.07 18.56
CA GLY A 151 14.13 15.46 18.35
C GLY A 151 13.14 16.47 18.93
N MET A 152 11.84 16.22 18.79
CA MET A 152 10.80 17.04 19.42
C MET A 152 10.90 17.00 20.96
N ALA A 153 11.10 15.83 21.56
CA ALA A 153 11.24 15.70 23.01
C ALA A 153 12.46 16.47 23.53
N ALA A 154 13.59 16.38 22.84
CA ALA A 154 14.80 17.12 23.19
C ALA A 154 14.56 18.64 23.17
N TYR A 155 13.85 19.15 22.16
CA TYR A 155 13.51 20.58 22.06
C TYR A 155 12.61 21.06 23.20
N PHE A 156 11.55 20.31 23.54
CA PHE A 156 10.62 20.68 24.60
C PHE A 156 11.11 20.30 26.02
N GLY A 157 12.33 19.75 26.16
CA GLY A 157 12.86 19.29 27.44
C GLY A 157 12.10 18.11 28.05
N LEU A 158 11.42 17.32 27.22
CA LEU A 158 10.70 16.12 27.65
C LEU A 158 11.67 14.93 27.79
N PRO A 159 11.40 13.95 28.68
CA PRO A 159 12.25 12.77 28.81
C PRO A 159 12.30 11.94 27.52
N GLU A 160 13.39 12.04 26.77
CA GLU A 160 13.58 11.40 25.45
C GLU A 160 13.38 9.87 25.50
N ALA A 161 13.91 9.22 26.54
CA ALA A 161 13.76 7.77 26.70
C ALA A 161 12.30 7.34 26.86
N LEU A 162 11.49 8.15 27.55
CA LEU A 162 10.06 7.89 27.72
C LEU A 162 9.31 8.12 26.41
N MET A 163 9.62 9.22 25.71
CA MET A 163 9.03 9.52 24.40
C MET A 163 9.31 8.40 23.39
N ASN A 164 10.58 7.96 23.30
CA ASN A 164 10.98 6.91 22.36
C ASN A 164 10.24 5.59 22.62
N ARG A 165 10.08 5.22 23.90
CA ARG A 165 9.33 4.01 24.28
C ARG A 165 7.85 4.14 23.96
N PHE A 166 7.25 5.29 24.25
CA PHE A 166 5.83 5.54 23.99
C PHE A 166 5.53 5.48 22.48
N VAL A 167 6.26 6.25 21.68
CA VAL A 167 6.08 6.29 20.22
C VAL A 167 6.42 4.94 19.60
N GLY A 168 7.47 4.27 20.08
CA GLY A 168 7.84 2.92 19.65
C GLY A 168 6.74 1.89 19.91
N LEU A 169 6.14 1.87 21.10
CA LEU A 169 5.04 0.95 21.44
C LEU A 169 3.81 1.20 20.57
N VAL A 170 3.44 2.48 20.42
CA VAL A 170 2.28 2.88 19.64
C VAL A 170 2.49 2.55 18.15
N SER A 171 3.68 2.85 17.60
CA SER A 171 4.08 2.53 16.22
C SER A 171 4.14 1.02 15.96
N PHE A 172 4.72 0.25 16.88
CA PHE A 172 4.76 -1.21 16.79
C PHE A 172 3.35 -1.79 16.77
N THR A 173 2.49 -1.37 17.71
CA THR A 173 1.11 -1.85 17.77
C THR A 173 0.38 -1.51 16.46
N ALA A 174 0.66 -0.35 15.86
CA ALA A 174 0.01 0.10 14.62
C ALA A 174 0.43 -0.73 13.43
N MET A 175 1.73 -0.93 13.27
CA MET A 175 2.27 -1.75 12.19
C MET A 175 1.85 -3.21 12.36
N PHE A 176 1.79 -3.71 13.59
CA PHE A 176 1.34 -5.06 13.86
C PHE A 176 -0.17 -5.24 13.62
N GLY A 177 -1.01 -4.28 14.06
CA GLY A 177 -2.43 -4.26 13.76
C GLY A 177 -2.72 -4.17 12.25
N SER A 178 -1.94 -3.36 11.53
CA SER A 178 -1.96 -3.29 10.07
C SER A 178 -1.59 -4.63 9.44
N LEU A 179 -0.49 -5.26 9.88
CA LEU A 179 -0.06 -6.58 9.41
C LEU A 179 -1.17 -7.63 9.54
N LEU A 180 -1.86 -7.67 10.69
CA LEU A 180 -3.01 -8.57 10.89
C LEU A 180 -4.12 -8.34 9.86
N MET A 181 -4.50 -7.07 9.66
CA MET A 181 -5.52 -6.71 8.67
C MET A 181 -5.13 -7.09 7.25
N TRP A 182 -3.89 -6.78 6.85
CA TRP A 182 -3.35 -7.11 5.52
C TRP A 182 -3.07 -8.60 5.32
N THR A 183 -3.06 -9.41 6.38
CA THR A 183 -2.85 -10.86 6.25
C THR A 183 -4.10 -11.57 5.74
N ALA A 184 -5.28 -11.25 6.28
CA ALA A 184 -6.52 -11.97 5.93
C ALA A 184 -7.40 -11.22 4.92
N THR A 185 -7.46 -9.89 4.97
CA THR A 185 -8.40 -9.11 4.15
C THR A 185 -8.14 -9.27 2.65
N PRO A 186 -6.89 -9.11 2.15
CA PRO A 186 -6.62 -9.26 0.72
C PRO A 186 -6.88 -10.67 0.21
N VAL A 187 -6.57 -11.69 1.02
CA VAL A 187 -6.85 -13.09 0.66
C VAL A 187 -8.36 -13.30 0.50
N LYS A 188 -9.16 -12.81 1.46
CA LYS A 188 -10.61 -12.94 1.41
C LYS A 188 -11.22 -12.21 0.21
N ILE A 189 -10.81 -10.95 -0.02
CA ILE A 189 -11.28 -10.15 -1.17
C ILE A 189 -10.86 -10.82 -2.48
N PHE A 190 -9.61 -11.28 -2.58
CA PHE A 190 -9.12 -11.95 -3.77
C PHE A 190 -9.99 -13.16 -4.15
N PHE A 191 -10.36 -14.00 -3.17
CA PHE A 191 -11.20 -15.16 -3.45
C PHE A 191 -12.69 -14.86 -3.62
N SER A 192 -13.19 -13.71 -3.13
CA SER A 192 -14.59 -13.31 -3.39
C SER A 192 -14.80 -12.69 -4.77
N GLU A 193 -13.75 -12.10 -5.35
CA GLU A 193 -13.84 -11.40 -6.64
C GLU A 193 -13.46 -12.28 -7.84
N ILE A 194 -12.73 -13.38 -7.64
CA ILE A 194 -12.35 -14.27 -8.73
C ILE A 194 -13.41 -15.36 -8.99
N PRO A 195 -13.64 -15.73 -10.26
CA PRO A 195 -14.53 -16.84 -10.60
C PRO A 195 -14.18 -18.16 -9.88
N GLU A 196 -15.22 -18.88 -9.46
CA GLU A 196 -15.07 -20.22 -8.91
C GLU A 196 -14.43 -21.15 -9.95
N GLY A 197 -13.43 -21.94 -9.54
CA GLY A 197 -12.75 -22.92 -10.40
C GLY A 197 -11.34 -22.53 -10.88
N ILE A 198 -10.91 -21.28 -10.70
CA ILE A 198 -9.51 -20.87 -11.00
C ILE A 198 -8.53 -21.55 -10.01
N PHE A 199 -8.91 -21.60 -8.74
CA PHE A 199 -8.17 -22.28 -7.67
C PHE A 199 -8.92 -23.52 -7.19
N GLY A 200 -8.19 -24.48 -6.61
CA GLY A 200 -8.80 -25.71 -6.12
C GLY A 200 -9.71 -25.44 -4.91
N LYS A 201 -10.83 -26.19 -4.80
CA LYS A 201 -11.82 -26.04 -3.71
C LYS A 201 -11.18 -25.97 -2.32
N LYS A 202 -10.20 -26.84 -2.06
CA LYS A 202 -9.45 -26.88 -0.80
C LYS A 202 -8.73 -25.57 -0.48
N THR A 203 -8.23 -24.84 -1.46
CA THR A 203 -7.49 -23.58 -1.25
C THR A 203 -8.43 -22.44 -0.88
N VAL A 204 -9.64 -22.42 -1.46
CA VAL A 204 -10.64 -21.36 -1.31
C VAL A 204 -11.56 -21.61 -0.10
N GLU A 205 -11.63 -22.85 0.38
CA GLU A 205 -12.44 -23.28 1.52
C GLU A 205 -12.27 -22.37 2.75
N LEU A 206 -13.38 -21.82 3.21
CA LEU A 206 -13.45 -21.00 4.42
C LEU A 206 -13.45 -21.90 5.65
N ASN A 207 -12.73 -21.48 6.69
CA ASN A 207 -12.83 -22.11 8.00
C ASN A 207 -14.08 -21.64 8.77
N GLU A 208 -14.25 -22.13 9.99
CA GLU A 208 -15.36 -21.76 10.90
C GLU A 208 -15.47 -20.25 11.14
N ASN A 209 -14.36 -19.51 10.95
CA ASN A 209 -14.29 -18.06 11.13
C ASN A 209 -14.51 -17.27 9.83
N GLY A 210 -14.87 -17.93 8.72
CA GLY A 210 -15.13 -17.28 7.44
C GLY A 210 -13.87 -16.74 6.75
N VAL A 211 -12.70 -17.34 7.02
CA VAL A 211 -11.40 -16.97 6.44
C VAL A 211 -10.84 -18.15 5.63
N PRO A 212 -10.33 -17.94 4.40
CA PRO A 212 -9.66 -18.99 3.61
C PRO A 212 -8.27 -19.33 4.21
N ALA A 213 -8.26 -20.08 5.30
CA ALA A 213 -7.07 -20.27 6.14
C ALA A 213 -5.90 -20.91 5.39
N ARG A 214 -6.15 -21.90 4.53
CA ARG A 214 -5.09 -22.53 3.73
C ARG A 214 -4.45 -21.54 2.76
N ALA A 215 -5.23 -20.66 2.14
CA ALA A 215 -4.67 -19.64 1.27
C ALA A 215 -3.85 -18.60 2.04
N ALA A 216 -4.27 -18.22 3.25
CA ALA A 216 -3.48 -17.34 4.12
C ALA A 216 -2.11 -17.96 4.48
N TRP A 217 -2.08 -19.26 4.78
CA TRP A 217 -0.81 -19.99 5.00
C TRP A 217 0.02 -20.13 3.73
N ILE A 218 -0.59 -20.32 2.56
CA ILE A 218 0.13 -20.31 1.27
C ILE A 218 0.76 -18.93 1.03
N GLN A 219 0.04 -17.83 1.30
CA GLN A 219 0.60 -16.48 1.22
C GLN A 219 1.82 -16.33 2.12
N PHE A 220 1.74 -16.79 3.38
CA PHE A 220 2.87 -16.78 4.29
C PHE A 220 4.08 -17.54 3.72
N LEU A 221 3.87 -18.75 3.17
CA LEU A 221 4.94 -19.54 2.54
C LEU A 221 5.55 -18.86 1.32
N ILE A 222 4.76 -18.11 0.54
CA ILE A 222 5.25 -17.31 -0.59
C ILE A 222 6.11 -16.15 -0.11
N VAL A 223 5.81 -15.54 1.04
CA VAL A 223 6.57 -14.40 1.55
C VAL A 223 7.92 -14.80 2.14
N ILE A 224 8.10 -16.04 2.62
CA ILE A 224 9.40 -16.54 3.11
C ILE A 224 10.54 -16.28 2.11
N PRO A 225 10.50 -16.78 0.84
CA PRO A 225 11.54 -16.49 -0.12
C PRO A 225 11.61 -15.00 -0.47
N LEU A 226 10.49 -14.27 -0.51
CA LEU A 226 10.48 -12.82 -0.76
C LEU A 226 11.18 -12.02 0.35
N MET A 227 11.30 -12.57 1.56
CA MET A 227 12.08 -11.99 2.65
C MET A 227 13.53 -12.46 2.65
N ILE A 228 13.77 -13.75 2.37
CA ILE A 228 15.11 -14.35 2.41
C ILE A 228 15.99 -13.83 1.29
N ILE A 229 15.48 -13.76 0.06
CA ILE A 229 16.32 -13.42 -1.08
C ILE A 229 16.86 -11.98 -0.93
N PRO A 230 16.05 -10.93 -0.65
CA PRO A 230 16.58 -9.57 -0.46
C PRO A 230 17.51 -9.44 0.74
N MET A 231 17.28 -10.22 1.80
CA MET A 231 18.19 -10.29 2.96
C MET A 231 19.59 -10.74 2.54
N LEU A 232 19.72 -11.78 1.70
CA LEU A 232 21.01 -12.28 1.25
C LEU A 232 21.78 -11.25 0.41
N GLY A 233 21.07 -10.36 -0.29
CA GLY A 233 21.66 -9.27 -1.07
C GLY A 233 21.92 -7.97 -0.28
N SER A 234 21.56 -7.91 1.00
CA SER A 234 21.60 -6.67 1.80
C SER A 234 22.64 -6.71 2.91
N ASN A 235 23.51 -5.70 2.97
CA ASN A 235 24.54 -5.60 4.00
C ASN A 235 24.02 -4.93 5.28
N THR A 236 23.06 -4.03 5.16
CA THR A 236 22.44 -3.33 6.29
C THR A 236 20.92 -3.49 6.29
N VAL A 237 20.29 -3.24 7.44
CA VAL A 237 18.82 -3.25 7.53
C VAL A 237 18.21 -2.12 6.68
N GLN A 238 18.91 -1.00 6.54
CA GLN A 238 18.48 0.10 5.69
C GLN A 238 18.44 -0.34 4.21
N ASP A 239 19.45 -1.08 3.74
CA ASP A 239 19.49 -1.63 2.38
C ASP A 239 18.37 -2.66 2.15
N LEU A 240 18.12 -3.50 3.16
CA LEU A 240 17.02 -4.47 3.13
C LEU A 240 15.67 -3.76 3.00
N MET A 241 15.43 -2.74 3.83
CA MET A 241 14.19 -1.95 3.78
C MET A 241 14.05 -1.22 2.45
N ASN A 242 15.12 -0.60 1.94
CA ASN A 242 15.12 0.03 0.62
C ASN A 242 14.73 -0.94 -0.49
N THR A 243 15.29 -2.15 -0.46
CA THR A 243 15.00 -3.18 -1.48
C THR A 243 13.54 -3.60 -1.41
N ILE A 244 13.04 -3.95 -0.21
CA ILE A 244 11.67 -4.41 -0.02
C ILE A 244 10.66 -3.30 -0.35
N ILE A 245 10.92 -2.05 0.05
CA ILE A 245 10.04 -0.90 -0.25
C ILE A 245 9.97 -0.68 -1.77
N ASN A 246 11.10 -0.70 -2.47
CA ASN A 246 11.10 -0.54 -3.93
C ASN A 246 10.36 -1.66 -4.66
N MET A 247 10.58 -2.92 -4.23
CA MET A 247 9.83 -4.07 -4.76
C MET A 247 8.33 -3.93 -4.55
N THR A 248 7.92 -3.52 -3.34
CA THR A 248 6.52 -3.32 -2.97
C THR A 248 5.90 -2.18 -3.77
N ALA A 249 6.60 -1.05 -3.90
CA ALA A 249 6.15 0.11 -4.66
C ALA A 249 5.90 -0.26 -6.12
N ALA A 250 6.85 -0.93 -6.78
CA ALA A 250 6.68 -1.38 -8.17
C ALA A 250 5.48 -2.33 -8.33
N ALA A 251 5.33 -3.32 -7.45
CA ALA A 251 4.23 -4.27 -7.52
C ALA A 251 2.86 -3.60 -7.26
N SER A 252 2.80 -2.67 -6.30
CA SER A 252 1.56 -1.97 -5.90
C SER A 252 0.97 -1.07 -7.00
N MET A 253 1.76 -0.69 -8.00
CA MET A 253 1.28 0.12 -9.12
C MET A 253 0.51 -0.68 -10.16
N LEU A 254 0.70 -2.00 -10.22
CA LEU A 254 0.10 -2.85 -11.25
C LEU A 254 -1.43 -2.92 -11.14
N PRO A 255 -2.06 -3.18 -9.97
CA PRO A 255 -3.51 -3.28 -9.90
C PRO A 255 -4.24 -1.99 -10.32
N PRO A 256 -3.87 -0.80 -9.80
CA PRO A 256 -4.47 0.46 -10.27
C PRO A 256 -4.24 0.69 -11.77
N LEU A 257 -3.06 0.34 -12.31
CA LEU A 257 -2.78 0.47 -13.74
C LEU A 257 -3.72 -0.39 -14.59
N PHE A 258 -3.95 -1.65 -14.21
CA PHE A 258 -4.91 -2.52 -14.91
C PHE A 258 -6.35 -2.00 -14.79
N ILE A 259 -6.76 -1.53 -13.61
CA ILE A 259 -8.09 -0.93 -13.41
C ILE A 259 -8.28 0.31 -14.29
N MET A 260 -7.25 1.18 -14.38
CA MET A 260 -7.29 2.36 -15.23
C MET A 260 -7.33 2.01 -16.72
N LEU A 261 -6.56 1.01 -17.17
CA LEU A 261 -6.62 0.51 -18.55
C LEU A 261 -8.00 -0.05 -18.89
N ALA A 262 -8.61 -0.81 -17.98
CA ALA A 262 -9.97 -1.31 -18.12
C ALA A 262 -10.99 -0.16 -18.20
N TYR A 263 -10.86 0.85 -17.33
CA TYR A 263 -11.73 2.03 -17.35
C TYR A 263 -11.57 2.85 -18.64
N LEU A 264 -10.34 3.00 -19.16
CA LEU A 264 -10.09 3.65 -20.44
C LEU A 264 -10.81 2.90 -21.58
N ASN A 265 -10.69 1.57 -21.62
CA ASN A 265 -11.39 0.74 -22.60
C ASN A 265 -12.93 0.90 -22.48
N LEU A 266 -13.45 0.88 -21.25
CA LEU A 266 -14.86 1.06 -20.94
C LEU A 266 -15.38 2.44 -21.41
N ARG A 267 -14.62 3.52 -21.23
CA ARG A 267 -14.98 4.86 -21.72
C ARG A 267 -14.81 5.02 -23.24
N ALA A 268 -13.84 4.32 -23.82
CA ALA A 268 -13.58 4.38 -25.25
C ALA A 268 -14.58 3.59 -26.08
N LYS A 269 -14.99 2.39 -25.63
CA LYS A 269 -15.80 1.46 -26.44
C LYS A 269 -17.22 1.25 -25.90
N LEU A 270 -17.41 1.27 -24.59
CA LEU A 270 -18.64 0.84 -23.92
C LEU A 270 -19.33 1.97 -23.15
N ASP A 271 -19.29 3.20 -23.68
CA ASP A 271 -19.84 4.38 -22.98
C ASP A 271 -21.38 4.40 -22.94
N HIS A 272 -22.03 3.59 -23.76
CA HIS A 272 -23.49 3.41 -23.79
C HIS A 272 -24.03 2.63 -22.58
N LEU A 273 -23.18 1.90 -21.85
CA LEU A 273 -23.61 1.11 -20.70
C LEU A 273 -24.06 2.01 -19.51
N PRO A 274 -25.09 1.60 -18.76
CA PRO A 274 -25.55 2.32 -17.57
C PRO A 274 -24.46 2.30 -16.47
N ARG A 275 -24.36 3.39 -15.69
CA ARG A 275 -23.37 3.52 -14.61
C ARG A 275 -23.92 4.41 -13.50
N ASP A 276 -23.74 3.99 -12.27
CA ASP A 276 -24.13 4.77 -11.09
C ASP A 276 -23.25 6.00 -10.86
N PHE A 277 -22.02 5.96 -11.38
CA PHE A 277 -21.07 7.07 -11.31
C PHE A 277 -20.35 7.28 -12.65
N ARG A 278 -20.13 8.56 -13.00
CA ARG A 278 -19.36 8.98 -14.18
C ARG A 278 -18.43 10.12 -13.80
N MET A 279 -17.14 9.97 -14.09
CA MET A 279 -16.18 11.06 -13.95
C MET A 279 -16.29 12.02 -15.14
N GLY A 280 -17.17 13.01 -14.98
CA GLY A 280 -17.41 14.06 -15.98
C GLY A 280 -17.84 13.52 -17.36
N SER A 281 -17.55 14.31 -18.40
CA SER A 281 -17.83 13.94 -19.78
C SER A 281 -16.94 12.78 -20.27
N ARG A 282 -17.33 12.11 -21.37
CA ARG A 282 -16.52 11.03 -21.98
C ARG A 282 -15.08 11.48 -22.26
N ARG A 283 -14.92 12.66 -22.88
CA ARG A 283 -13.61 13.24 -23.17
C ARG A 283 -12.82 13.52 -21.90
N THR A 284 -13.44 14.15 -20.89
CA THR A 284 -12.80 14.44 -19.61
C THR A 284 -12.32 13.16 -18.93
N GLY A 285 -13.16 12.13 -18.85
CA GLY A 285 -12.80 10.85 -18.24
C GLY A 285 -11.65 10.16 -18.97
N ILE A 286 -11.62 10.20 -20.31
CA ILE A 286 -10.52 9.64 -21.13
C ILE A 286 -9.22 10.42 -20.90
N ILE A 287 -9.26 11.76 -20.92
CA ILE A 287 -8.06 12.59 -20.72
C ILE A 287 -7.46 12.34 -19.34
N VAL A 288 -8.30 12.36 -18.29
CA VAL A 288 -7.84 12.16 -16.91
C VAL A 288 -7.24 10.76 -16.74
N VAL A 289 -7.93 9.70 -17.19
CA VAL A 289 -7.39 8.33 -17.01
C VAL A 289 -6.12 8.11 -17.83
N SER A 290 -6.04 8.63 -19.06
CA SER A 290 -4.82 8.51 -19.89
C SER A 290 -3.63 9.22 -19.25
N MET A 291 -3.83 10.40 -18.66
CA MET A 291 -2.80 11.11 -17.90
C MET A 291 -2.34 10.28 -16.69
N LEU A 292 -3.28 9.70 -15.92
CA LEU A 292 -2.94 8.86 -14.78
C LEU A 292 -2.21 7.58 -15.18
N ILE A 293 -2.59 6.94 -16.30
CA ILE A 293 -1.87 5.80 -16.87
C ILE A 293 -0.44 6.19 -17.21
N ALA A 294 -0.21 7.34 -17.84
CA ALA A 294 1.14 7.80 -18.17
C ALA A 294 1.98 8.02 -16.90
N ILE A 295 1.43 8.67 -15.88
CA ILE A 295 2.09 8.91 -14.59
C ILE A 295 2.44 7.59 -13.90
N PHE A 296 1.48 6.65 -13.81
CA PHE A 296 1.70 5.34 -13.20
C PHE A 296 2.68 4.48 -14.00
N ALA A 297 2.65 4.54 -15.33
CA ALA A 297 3.59 3.80 -16.18
C ALA A 297 5.02 4.33 -16.01
N VAL A 298 5.23 5.65 -16.03
CA VAL A 298 6.54 6.26 -15.79
C VAL A 298 7.02 5.94 -14.37
N GLY A 299 6.16 6.08 -13.38
CA GLY A 299 6.47 5.72 -12.00
C GLY A 299 6.84 4.24 -11.88
N PHE A 300 6.05 3.34 -12.46
CA PHE A 300 6.32 1.90 -12.44
C PHE A 300 7.71 1.58 -12.98
N VAL A 301 8.10 2.18 -14.11
CA VAL A 301 9.44 2.01 -14.67
C VAL A 301 10.51 2.61 -13.74
N ALA A 302 10.31 3.81 -13.21
CA ALA A 302 11.25 4.45 -12.29
C ALA A 302 11.46 3.65 -10.99
N SER A 303 10.38 3.12 -10.41
CA SER A 303 10.41 2.27 -9.22
C SER A 303 11.02 0.90 -9.48
N THR A 304 10.84 0.37 -10.69
CA THR A 304 11.44 -0.89 -11.11
C THR A 304 12.95 -0.72 -11.28
N PHE A 305 13.40 0.42 -11.81
CA PHE A 305 14.81 0.72 -12.08
C PHE A 305 15.33 1.90 -11.23
N PRO A 306 15.40 1.79 -9.89
CA PRO A 306 15.82 2.91 -9.04
C PRO A 306 17.28 3.31 -9.31
N THR A 307 17.58 4.60 -9.17
CA THR A 307 18.92 5.16 -9.41
C THR A 307 19.96 4.53 -8.48
N GLY A 308 21.10 4.12 -9.03
CA GLY A 308 22.23 3.58 -8.27
C GLY A 308 22.09 2.12 -7.84
N ALA A 309 20.97 1.47 -8.13
CA ALA A 309 20.82 0.03 -7.88
C ALA A 309 21.49 -0.80 -8.99
N ASN A 310 22.05 -1.96 -8.61
CA ASN A 310 22.65 -2.89 -9.55
C ASN A 310 21.59 -3.48 -10.48
N ILE A 311 21.83 -3.46 -11.80
CA ILE A 311 20.83 -3.88 -12.78
C ILE A 311 20.49 -5.38 -12.70
N LEU A 312 21.44 -6.23 -12.30
CA LEU A 312 21.20 -7.67 -12.11
C LEU A 312 20.30 -7.89 -10.88
N THR A 313 20.55 -7.15 -9.81
CA THR A 313 19.68 -7.10 -8.62
C THR A 313 18.26 -6.66 -9.01
N ILE A 314 18.13 -5.56 -9.76
CA ILE A 314 16.83 -5.08 -10.24
C ILE A 314 16.08 -6.14 -11.06
N ILE A 315 16.73 -6.74 -12.06
CA ILE A 315 16.11 -7.74 -12.93
C ILE A 315 15.69 -8.96 -12.11
N PHE A 316 16.52 -9.38 -11.16
CA PHE A 316 16.22 -10.55 -10.35
C PHE A 316 15.08 -10.30 -9.34
N TYR A 317 15.12 -9.18 -8.62
CA TYR A 317 14.16 -8.88 -7.54
C TYR A 317 12.87 -8.22 -8.05
N ASN A 318 12.98 -7.12 -8.79
CA ASN A 318 11.82 -6.33 -9.19
C ASN A 318 11.13 -6.96 -10.41
N VAL A 319 11.88 -7.29 -11.46
CA VAL A 319 11.30 -7.82 -12.70
C VAL A 319 10.96 -9.30 -12.55
N GLY A 320 11.86 -10.11 -11.98
CA GLY A 320 11.68 -11.55 -11.82
C GLY A 320 10.41 -11.91 -11.04
N GLY A 321 10.20 -11.27 -9.88
CA GLY A 321 8.99 -11.47 -9.09
C GLY A 321 7.72 -11.16 -9.87
N ILE A 322 7.67 -9.98 -10.51
CA ILE A 322 6.51 -9.55 -11.29
C ILE A 322 6.21 -10.52 -12.43
N VAL A 323 7.24 -10.94 -13.19
CA VAL A 323 7.08 -11.87 -14.31
C VAL A 323 6.59 -13.23 -13.83
N ILE A 324 7.12 -13.75 -12.72
CA ILE A 324 6.69 -15.03 -12.13
C ILE A 324 5.22 -14.96 -11.70
N PHE A 325 4.83 -13.93 -10.95
CA PHE A 325 3.45 -13.83 -10.43
C PHE A 325 2.43 -13.51 -11.53
N LEU A 326 2.72 -12.59 -12.45
CA LEU A 326 1.85 -12.30 -13.58
C LEU A 326 1.77 -13.50 -14.54
N GLY A 327 2.89 -14.18 -14.79
CA GLY A 327 2.93 -15.39 -15.60
C GLY A 327 2.10 -16.52 -14.98
N PHE A 328 2.20 -16.71 -13.66
CA PHE A 328 1.37 -17.69 -12.93
C PHE A 328 -0.11 -17.33 -12.98
N ALA A 329 -0.46 -16.05 -12.76
CA ALA A 329 -1.83 -15.56 -12.84
C ALA A 329 -2.41 -15.77 -14.26
N TRP A 330 -1.66 -15.38 -15.29
CA TRP A 330 -2.03 -15.59 -16.69
C TRP A 330 -2.23 -17.07 -17.02
N TRP A 331 -1.33 -17.93 -16.58
CA TRP A 331 -1.43 -19.38 -16.78
C TRP A 331 -2.67 -19.97 -16.12
N LYS A 332 -2.93 -19.60 -14.87
CA LYS A 332 -4.13 -20.04 -14.12
C LYS A 332 -5.41 -19.59 -14.78
N TYR A 333 -5.51 -18.31 -15.11
CA TYR A 333 -6.67 -17.74 -15.78
C TYR A 333 -6.89 -18.34 -17.18
N SER A 334 -5.82 -18.51 -17.96
CA SER A 334 -5.89 -19.17 -19.27
C SER A 334 -6.33 -20.62 -19.18
N LYS A 335 -5.88 -21.37 -18.17
CA LYS A 335 -6.31 -22.74 -17.93
C LYS A 335 -7.78 -22.81 -17.56
N TYR A 336 -8.26 -21.87 -16.76
CA TYR A 336 -9.65 -21.73 -16.40
C TYR A 336 -10.53 -21.47 -17.63
N ILE A 337 -10.23 -20.43 -18.43
CA ILE A 337 -10.98 -20.13 -19.67
C ILE A 337 -10.99 -21.31 -20.65
N LYS A 338 -9.87 -22.02 -20.78
CA LYS A 338 -9.80 -23.23 -21.64
C LYS A 338 -10.65 -24.39 -21.11
N GLY A 339 -10.93 -24.42 -19.82
CA GLY A 339 -11.79 -25.43 -19.19
C GLY A 339 -13.28 -25.15 -19.36
N LEU A 340 -13.66 -23.93 -19.75
CA LEU A 340 -15.04 -23.52 -19.94
C LEU A 340 -15.59 -23.91 -21.32
N THR A 341 -16.86 -24.30 -21.34
CA THR A 341 -17.64 -24.48 -22.56
C THR A 341 -17.77 -23.17 -23.34
N ALA A 342 -18.22 -23.23 -24.60
CA ALA A 342 -18.41 -22.03 -25.42
C ALA A 342 -19.48 -21.11 -24.83
N GLU A 343 -20.52 -21.68 -24.20
CA GLU A 343 -21.62 -20.95 -23.58
C GLU A 343 -21.17 -20.28 -22.27
N GLU A 344 -20.45 -20.99 -21.40
CA GLU A 344 -19.87 -20.41 -20.18
C GLU A 344 -18.87 -19.29 -20.49
N ARG A 345 -18.04 -19.45 -21.54
CA ARG A 345 -17.14 -18.37 -22.00
C ARG A 345 -17.90 -17.15 -22.50
N HIS A 346 -19.03 -17.35 -23.17
CA HIS A 346 -19.86 -16.25 -23.62
C HIS A 346 -20.47 -15.52 -22.42
N ILE A 347 -21.03 -16.24 -21.44
CA ILE A 347 -21.59 -15.67 -20.21
C ILE A 347 -20.52 -14.87 -19.46
N GLU A 348 -19.32 -15.42 -19.29
CA GLU A 348 -18.24 -14.75 -18.56
C GLU A 348 -17.68 -13.53 -19.31
N ALA A 349 -17.62 -13.57 -20.65
CA ALA A 349 -17.19 -12.44 -21.47
C ALA A 349 -18.28 -11.37 -21.65
N THR A 350 -19.53 -11.70 -21.30
CA THR A 350 -20.64 -10.77 -21.42
C THR A 350 -20.52 -9.73 -20.30
N PRO A 351 -20.54 -8.42 -20.62
CA PRO A 351 -20.62 -7.42 -19.58
C PRO A 351 -21.87 -7.68 -18.73
N ALA A 352 -21.73 -7.69 -17.40
CA ALA A 352 -22.81 -8.01 -16.45
C ALA A 352 -24.10 -7.17 -16.65
N SER A 353 -24.05 -6.10 -17.45
CA SER A 353 -25.18 -5.30 -17.88
C SER A 353 -26.13 -5.95 -18.89
N ASN A 354 -25.83 -7.14 -19.42
CA ASN A 354 -26.71 -7.89 -20.33
C ASN A 354 -27.39 -9.10 -19.67
N VAL A 355 -27.30 -9.24 -18.34
CA VAL A 355 -28.10 -10.22 -17.61
C VAL A 355 -29.42 -9.50 -17.26
N ASP A 356 -30.46 -9.79 -18.05
CA ASP A 356 -31.81 -9.26 -17.90
C ASP A 356 -32.45 -9.55 -16.53
#